data_AF-A0A8T6QL04-F1
#
_entry.id   AF-A0A8T6QL04-F1
#
_cell.length_a   1.000
_cell.length_b   1.000
_cell.length_c   1.000
_cell.angle_alpha   90.00
_cell.angle_beta   90.00
_cell.angle_gamma   90.00
#
_symmetry.space_group_name_H-M   'P 1'
#
loop_
_entity.id
_entity.type
_entity.pdbx_description
1 polymer ?
#
loop_
_entity_poly.entity_id
_entity_poly.type
_entity_poly.pdbx_seq_one_letter_code
_entity_poly.pdbx_strand_id
1 'polypeptide(L)'
;LLTEGVDITYLKQDEWHRTSTVLVDLNDQGERSFTFMVRPSADLFLETTDLPCWRHGEWLHLCSIALSAEPSRTSAFTAMTAIRHAGGFVSFDPNIREDLWQDEHLLRLCLRQALQLADVVKLSEEEWRLISGKTQNDRDICALAKEYEIAMLLVTKGAEGVV
;
A
#
# COMPACT_ATOMS: atom_id res chain seq x y z
N LEU A 1 -16.99 -7.20 8.14
CA LEU A 1 -15.73 -7.67 8.75
C LEU A 1 -15.98 -8.83 9.71
N LEU A 2 -16.70 -8.63 10.83
CA LEU A 2 -17.04 -9.74 11.74
C LEU A 2 -17.81 -10.89 11.06
N THR A 3 -18.76 -10.57 10.17
CA THR A 3 -19.51 -11.57 9.38
C THR A 3 -18.63 -12.38 8.43
N GLU A 4 -17.48 -11.80 8.03
CA GLU A 4 -16.49 -12.42 7.13
C GLU A 4 -15.39 -13.15 7.91
N GLY A 5 -15.49 -13.23 9.25
CA GLY A 5 -14.49 -13.88 10.10
C GLY A 5 -13.20 -13.08 10.31
N VAL A 6 -13.20 -11.78 10.03
CA VAL A 6 -12.03 -10.91 10.26
C VAL A 6 -11.97 -10.49 11.73
N ASP A 7 -10.83 -10.72 12.38
CA ASP A 7 -10.54 -10.18 13.71
C ASP A 7 -10.41 -8.66 13.64
N ILE A 8 -11.25 -7.96 14.42
CA ILE A 8 -11.30 -6.50 14.48
C ILE A 8 -10.84 -5.95 15.84
N THR A 9 -10.13 -6.75 16.65
CA THR A 9 -9.65 -6.34 17.98
C THR A 9 -8.84 -5.03 17.94
N TYR A 10 -8.11 -4.80 16.85
CA TYR A 10 -7.29 -3.59 16.64
C TYR A 10 -7.97 -2.53 15.76
N LEU A 11 -9.24 -2.71 15.36
CA LEU A 11 -9.99 -1.68 14.64
C LEU A 11 -10.54 -0.65 15.62
N LYS A 12 -10.09 0.60 15.49
CA LYS A 12 -10.51 1.70 16.35
C LYS A 12 -11.53 2.60 15.66
N GLN A 13 -12.47 3.10 16.45
CA GLN A 13 -13.37 4.16 16.02
C GLN A 13 -12.73 5.51 16.36
N ASP A 14 -12.48 6.32 15.34
CA ASP A 14 -12.04 7.70 15.50
C ASP A 14 -13.24 8.59 15.86
N GLU A 15 -13.09 9.46 16.87
CA GLU A 15 -14.16 10.34 17.36
C GLU A 15 -14.30 11.66 16.56
N TRP A 16 -13.26 12.06 15.85
CA TRP A 16 -13.11 13.40 15.27
C TRP A 16 -13.26 13.39 13.74
N HIS A 17 -12.73 12.37 13.09
CA HIS A 17 -12.65 12.22 11.65
C HIS A 17 -13.80 11.37 11.12
N ARG A 18 -13.92 11.31 9.80
CA ARG A 18 -14.97 10.53 9.11
C ARG A 18 -14.33 9.37 8.38
N THR A 19 -15.04 8.25 8.34
CA THR A 19 -14.66 7.09 7.53
C THR A 19 -14.56 7.47 6.06
N SER A 20 -13.52 6.97 5.38
CA SER A 20 -13.34 7.20 3.94
C SER A 20 -14.60 6.80 3.17
N THR A 21 -15.07 7.70 2.30
CA THR A 21 -16.22 7.46 1.44
C THR A 21 -15.80 7.76 0.01
N VAL A 22 -15.99 6.79 -0.88
CA VAL A 22 -15.54 6.87 -2.28
C VAL A 22 -16.76 6.67 -3.18
N LEU A 23 -17.00 7.63 -4.07
CA LEU A 23 -17.94 7.45 -5.17
C LEU A 23 -17.22 6.74 -6.31
N VAL A 24 -17.87 5.73 -6.86
CA VAL A 24 -17.37 4.97 -8.01
C VAL A 24 -18.29 5.27 -9.18
N ASP A 25 -17.73 5.77 -10.26
CA ASP A 25 -18.43 5.92 -11.53
C ASP A 25 -17.90 4.89 -12.52
N LEU A 26 -18.80 4.35 -13.33
CA LEU A 26 -18.51 3.38 -14.39
C LEU A 26 -18.86 4.05 -15.70
N ASN A 27 -17.84 4.32 -16.53
CA ASN A 27 -18.11 4.84 -17.86
C ASN A 27 -18.73 3.76 -18.77
N ASP A 28 -19.21 4.15 -19.95
CA ASP A 28 -19.85 3.24 -20.92
C ASP A 28 -18.92 2.10 -21.39
N GLN A 29 -17.61 2.21 -21.16
CA GLN A 29 -16.59 1.22 -21.50
C GLN A 29 -16.24 0.29 -20.32
N GLY A 30 -16.86 0.51 -19.15
CA GLY A 30 -16.64 -0.27 -17.93
C GLY A 30 -15.42 0.15 -17.12
N GLU A 31 -14.74 1.25 -17.48
CA GLU A 31 -13.66 1.80 -16.68
C GLU A 31 -14.22 2.48 -15.43
N ARG A 32 -13.54 2.26 -14.30
CA ARG A 32 -13.93 2.80 -13.01
C ARG A 32 -13.17 4.09 -12.75
N SER A 33 -13.88 5.16 -12.40
CA SER A 33 -13.28 6.33 -11.75
C SER A 33 -13.66 6.36 -10.27
N PHE A 34 -12.76 6.91 -9.45
CA PHE A 34 -12.93 6.95 -8.00
C PHE A 34 -12.84 8.39 -7.52
N THR A 35 -13.88 8.87 -6.85
CA THR A 35 -13.89 10.20 -6.22
C THR A 35 -13.92 10.04 -4.70
N PHE A 36 -12.82 10.40 -4.04
CA PHE A 36 -12.73 10.40 -2.58
C PHE A 36 -13.42 11.62 -2.00
N MET A 37 -14.51 11.40 -1.26
CA MET A 37 -15.39 12.45 -0.71
C MET A 37 -14.91 12.97 0.65
N VAL A 38 -14.12 12.18 1.38
CA VAL A 38 -13.60 12.53 2.71
C VAL A 38 -12.09 12.63 2.64
N ARG A 39 -11.55 13.82 2.91
CA ARG A 39 -10.12 14.11 2.87
C ARG A 39 -9.75 15.10 4.00
N PRO A 40 -8.90 14.75 4.98
CA PRO A 40 -8.41 13.41 5.29
C PRO A 40 -9.50 12.54 5.95
N SER A 41 -9.46 11.23 5.70
CA SER A 41 -10.32 10.24 6.36
C SER A 41 -9.67 9.65 7.62
N ALA A 42 -10.49 9.04 8.48
CA ALA A 42 -10.07 8.51 9.78
C ALA A 42 -8.89 7.53 9.72
N ASP A 43 -8.76 6.75 8.66
CA ASP A 43 -7.64 5.81 8.44
C ASP A 43 -6.27 6.51 8.39
N LEU A 44 -6.21 7.79 8.02
CA LEU A 44 -4.98 8.56 7.99
C LEU A 44 -4.50 9.04 9.37
N PHE A 45 -5.32 8.82 10.41
CA PHE A 45 -5.02 9.18 11.80
C PHE A 45 -4.58 7.99 12.65
N LEU A 46 -4.18 6.87 12.02
CA LEU A 46 -3.54 5.75 12.70
C LEU A 46 -2.27 6.21 13.42
N GLU A 47 -2.17 5.94 14.72
CA GLU A 47 -1.01 6.24 15.55
C GLU A 47 -0.18 4.98 15.85
N THR A 48 1.08 5.17 16.21
CA THR A 48 1.98 4.05 16.57
C THR A 48 1.50 3.29 17.80
N THR A 49 0.70 3.93 18.66
CA THR A 49 0.06 3.34 19.84
C THR A 49 -1.12 2.42 19.49
N ASP A 50 -1.59 2.45 18.24
CA ASP A 50 -2.66 1.59 17.73
C ASP A 50 -2.13 0.24 17.23
N LEU A 51 -0.81 0.14 17.02
CA LEU A 51 -0.20 -1.03 16.42
C LEU A 51 -0.27 -2.25 17.35
N PRO A 52 -0.53 -3.45 16.79
CA PRO A 52 -0.54 -4.68 17.58
C PRO A 52 0.88 -5.11 17.96
N CYS A 53 0.96 -6.10 18.85
CA CYS A 53 2.20 -6.85 19.04
C CYS A 53 2.35 -7.89 17.93
N TRP A 54 3.47 -7.86 17.22
CA TRP A 54 3.78 -8.79 16.15
C TRP A 54 4.41 -10.08 16.67
N ARG A 55 4.10 -11.20 16.02
CA ARG A 55 4.68 -12.52 16.31
C ARG A 55 5.48 -13.01 15.10
N HIS A 56 6.40 -13.92 15.40
CA HIS A 56 7.21 -14.57 14.38
C HIS A 56 6.34 -15.28 13.34
N GLY A 57 6.67 -15.10 12.05
CA GLY A 57 5.98 -15.72 10.93
C GLY A 57 4.64 -15.05 10.53
N GLU A 58 4.22 -13.96 11.20
CA GLU A 58 3.04 -13.20 10.79
C GLU A 58 3.30 -12.38 9.52
N TRP A 59 2.21 -11.98 8.86
CA TRP A 59 2.23 -11.16 7.65
C TRP A 59 1.54 -9.83 7.87
N LEU A 60 2.13 -8.76 7.36
CA LEU A 60 1.53 -7.44 7.24
C LEU A 60 1.32 -7.11 5.78
N HIS A 61 0.11 -6.73 5.39
CA HIS A 61 -0.17 -6.21 4.06
C HIS A 61 -0.47 -4.70 4.13
N LEU A 62 0.16 -3.91 3.27
CA LEU A 62 0.00 -2.45 3.22
C LEU A 62 -0.21 -1.94 1.80
N CYS A 63 -0.99 -0.86 1.70
CA CYS A 63 -1.15 -0.06 0.48
C CYS A 63 -0.62 1.36 0.67
N SER A 64 -0.30 2.06 -0.43
CA SER A 64 0.33 3.40 -0.36
C SER A 64 -0.55 4.46 0.30
N ILE A 65 -1.89 4.29 0.36
CA ILE A 65 -2.76 5.26 1.04
C ILE A 65 -2.39 5.46 2.51
N ALA A 66 -1.95 4.41 3.21
CA ALA A 66 -1.48 4.51 4.60
C ALA A 66 -0.21 5.36 4.74
N LEU A 67 0.49 5.59 3.63
CA LEU A 67 1.71 6.41 3.54
C LEU A 67 1.40 7.84 3.07
N SER A 68 0.18 8.18 2.69
CA SER A 68 -0.11 9.46 2.02
C SER A 68 -0.02 10.67 2.94
N ALA A 69 -0.26 10.51 4.24
CA ALA A 69 -0.27 11.59 5.23
C ALA A 69 0.19 11.13 6.63
N GLU A 70 0.62 12.08 7.46
CA GLU A 70 0.85 11.88 8.88
C GLU A 70 -0.47 11.98 9.68
N PRO A 71 -0.62 11.26 10.81
CA PRO A 71 0.36 10.37 11.45
C PRO A 71 0.46 8.96 10.85
N SER A 72 -0.48 8.57 9.97
CA SER A 72 -0.54 7.21 9.42
C SER A 72 0.76 6.76 8.74
N ARG A 73 1.46 7.65 8.02
CA ARG A 73 2.73 7.32 7.36
C ARG A 73 3.78 6.83 8.35
N THR A 74 4.01 7.58 9.43
CA THR A 74 4.93 7.17 10.50
C THR A 74 4.51 5.84 11.11
N SER A 75 3.22 5.65 11.37
CA SER A 75 2.67 4.42 11.94
C SER A 75 2.84 3.21 11.02
N ALA A 76 2.61 3.37 9.71
CA ALA A 76 2.76 2.32 8.72
C ALA A 76 4.23 1.89 8.56
N PHE A 77 5.18 2.82 8.47
CA PHE A 77 6.60 2.46 8.44
C PHE A 77 7.08 1.83 9.75
N THR A 78 6.54 2.27 10.88
CA THR A 78 6.79 1.65 12.18
C THR A 78 6.28 0.20 12.20
N ALA A 79 5.09 -0.05 11.66
CA ALA A 79 4.52 -1.39 11.55
C ALA A 79 5.37 -2.32 10.66
N MET A 80 5.79 -1.86 9.48
CA MET A 80 6.66 -2.62 8.57
C MET A 80 8.00 -2.99 9.22
N THR A 81 8.60 -2.04 9.95
CA THR A 81 9.86 -2.28 10.65
C THR A 81 9.67 -3.25 11.82
N ALA A 82 8.62 -3.04 12.62
CA ALA A 82 8.35 -3.83 13.82
C ALA A 82 8.03 -5.30 13.51
N ILE A 83 7.23 -5.57 12.47
CA ILE A 83 6.92 -6.95 12.08
C ILE A 83 8.15 -7.69 11.56
N ARG A 84 9.02 -7.03 10.78
CA ARG A 84 10.29 -7.63 10.33
C ARG A 84 11.23 -7.93 11.49
N HIS A 85 11.32 -7.04 12.48
CA HIS A 85 12.09 -7.28 13.70
C HIS A 85 11.54 -8.46 14.52
N ALA A 86 10.22 -8.71 14.49
CA ALA A 86 9.61 -9.88 15.11
C ALA A 86 9.81 -11.18 14.29
N GLY A 87 10.43 -11.10 13.10
CA GLY A 87 10.60 -12.21 12.17
C GLY A 87 9.34 -12.59 11.41
N GLY A 88 8.45 -11.62 11.17
CA GLY A 88 7.37 -11.73 10.20
C GLY A 88 7.75 -11.14 8.84
N PHE A 89 6.76 -10.99 7.97
CA PHE A 89 6.92 -10.62 6.56
C PHE A 89 6.02 -9.46 6.16
N VAL A 90 6.43 -8.71 5.14
CA VAL A 90 5.70 -7.56 4.61
C VAL A 90 5.29 -7.81 3.17
N SER A 91 4.00 -7.70 2.90
CA SER A 91 3.40 -7.62 1.57
C SER A 91 3.02 -6.16 1.28
N PHE A 92 3.40 -5.65 0.11
CA PHE A 92 3.11 -4.29 -0.29
C PHE A 92 2.46 -4.23 -1.69
N ASP A 93 1.29 -3.61 -1.79
CA ASP A 93 0.63 -3.27 -3.05
C ASP A 93 0.48 -1.75 -3.09
N PRO A 94 1.28 -0.99 -3.85
CA PRO A 94 1.17 0.46 -3.90
C PRO A 94 -0.27 0.94 -4.08
N ASN A 95 -1.05 0.30 -4.96
CA ASN A 95 -2.44 0.64 -5.27
C ASN A 95 -2.64 2.16 -5.31
N ILE A 96 -1.85 2.84 -6.13
CA ILE A 96 -1.63 4.29 -6.06
C ILE A 96 -2.95 5.04 -6.30
N ARG A 97 -3.20 6.05 -5.47
CA ARG A 97 -4.30 7.01 -5.62
C ARG A 97 -3.70 8.41 -5.57
N GLU A 98 -3.24 8.89 -6.73
CA GLU A 98 -2.48 10.14 -6.87
C GLU A 98 -3.18 11.33 -6.20
N ASP A 99 -4.50 11.41 -6.34
CA ASP A 99 -5.40 12.37 -5.70
C ASP A 99 -5.25 12.55 -4.18
N LEU A 100 -4.69 11.56 -3.48
CA LEU A 100 -4.51 11.58 -2.03
C LEU A 100 -3.13 12.07 -1.61
N TRP A 101 -2.22 12.30 -2.57
CA TRP A 101 -0.87 12.76 -2.32
C TRP A 101 -0.75 14.25 -2.63
N GLN A 102 -0.07 14.96 -1.74
CA GLN A 102 0.19 16.40 -1.94
C GLN A 102 1.31 16.67 -2.94
N ASP A 103 2.20 15.70 -3.13
CA ASP A 103 3.43 15.84 -3.90
C ASP A 103 3.83 14.47 -4.49
N GLU A 104 4.04 14.42 -5.80
CA GLU A 104 4.52 13.23 -6.52
C GLU A 104 5.94 12.81 -6.06
N HIS A 105 6.80 13.77 -5.73
CA HIS A 105 8.12 13.48 -5.20
C HIS A 105 8.03 12.77 -3.84
N LEU A 106 7.12 13.21 -2.98
CA LEU A 106 6.85 12.57 -1.69
C LEU A 106 6.28 11.14 -1.87
N LEU A 107 5.36 10.95 -2.81
CA LEU A 107 4.87 9.63 -3.21
C LEU A 107 6.04 8.72 -3.58
N ARG A 108 6.89 9.15 -4.53
CA ARG A 108 8.04 8.34 -5.00
C ARG A 108 9.02 8.02 -3.87
N LEU A 109 9.29 8.95 -2.95
CA LEU A 109 10.12 8.69 -1.78
C LEU A 109 9.52 7.61 -0.87
N CYS A 110 8.22 7.72 -0.56
CA CYS A 110 7.53 6.76 0.30
C CYS A 110 7.48 5.37 -0.36
N LEU A 111 7.24 5.30 -1.67
CA LEU A 111 7.27 4.03 -2.41
C LEU A 111 8.64 3.36 -2.31
N ARG A 112 9.75 4.09 -2.55
CA ARG A 112 11.10 3.52 -2.42
C ARG A 112 11.37 2.97 -1.02
N GLN A 113 10.99 3.72 0.01
CA GLN A 113 11.16 3.27 1.39
C GLN A 113 10.31 2.02 1.69
N ALA A 114 9.07 1.97 1.20
CA ALA A 114 8.22 0.80 1.38
C ALA A 114 8.75 -0.44 0.62
N LEU A 115 9.28 -0.26 -0.59
CA LEU A 115 9.90 -1.33 -1.37
C LEU A 115 11.12 -1.93 -0.66
N GLN A 116 11.96 -1.11 -0.02
CA GLN A 116 13.08 -1.58 0.80
C GLN A 116 12.64 -2.43 2.01
N LEU A 117 11.41 -2.21 2.48
CA LEU A 117 10.85 -2.89 3.64
C LEU A 117 9.99 -4.10 3.26
N ALA A 118 9.63 -4.30 1.98
CA ALA A 118 8.71 -5.35 1.56
C ALA A 118 9.42 -6.65 1.15
N ASP A 119 8.85 -7.79 1.53
CA ASP A 119 9.29 -9.12 1.09
C ASP A 119 8.55 -9.54 -0.20
N VAL A 120 7.25 -9.21 -0.27
CA VAL A 120 6.40 -9.45 -1.43
C VAL A 120 5.84 -8.13 -1.93
N VAL A 121 6.01 -7.85 -3.21
CA VAL A 121 5.47 -6.64 -3.84
C VAL A 121 4.59 -7.04 -5.01
N LYS A 122 3.40 -6.44 -5.09
CA LYS A 122 2.54 -6.54 -6.27
C LYS A 122 2.37 -5.16 -6.89
N LEU A 123 2.58 -5.05 -8.20
CA LEU A 123 2.44 -3.83 -8.99
C LEU A 123 1.46 -4.07 -10.14
N SER A 124 0.73 -3.03 -10.55
CA SER A 124 0.22 -2.95 -11.92
C SER A 124 1.34 -2.60 -12.90
N GLU A 125 1.10 -2.77 -14.21
CA GLU A 125 2.06 -2.27 -15.22
C GLU A 125 2.30 -0.77 -15.14
N GLU A 126 1.26 0.01 -14.81
CA GLU A 126 1.33 1.46 -14.67
C GLU A 126 2.20 1.85 -13.47
N GLU A 127 2.01 1.18 -12.33
CA GLU A 127 2.81 1.40 -11.12
C GLU A 127 4.26 0.99 -11.34
N TRP A 128 4.49 -0.13 -12.03
CA TRP A 128 5.83 -0.56 -12.41
C TRP A 128 6.53 0.46 -13.30
N ARG A 129 5.84 1.03 -14.30
CA ARG A 129 6.39 2.12 -15.13
C ARG A 129 6.75 3.34 -14.28
N LEU A 130 5.88 3.74 -13.37
CA LEU A 130 6.09 4.89 -12.49
C LEU A 130 7.31 4.70 -11.58
N ILE A 131 7.46 3.51 -11.00
CA ILE A 131 8.54 3.17 -10.06
C ILE A 131 9.88 2.97 -10.78
N SER A 132 9.88 2.23 -11.88
CA SER A 132 11.12 1.88 -12.61
C SER A 132 11.73 3.06 -13.38
N GLY A 133 10.91 4.02 -13.81
CA GLY A 133 11.35 5.18 -14.60
C GLY A 133 12.01 4.82 -15.95
N LYS A 134 11.86 3.59 -16.43
CA LYS A 134 12.52 3.03 -17.63
C LYS A 134 11.50 2.40 -18.59
N THR A 135 11.94 2.12 -19.83
CA THR A 135 11.16 1.43 -20.86
C THR A 135 10.95 -0.05 -20.52
N GLN A 136 9.73 -0.56 -20.71
CA GLN A 136 9.29 -1.87 -20.27
C GLN A 136 10.05 -3.04 -20.90
N ASN A 137 10.78 -3.83 -20.11
CA ASN A 137 11.12 -5.22 -20.42
C ASN A 137 11.28 -6.07 -19.15
N ASP A 138 11.20 -7.39 -19.28
CA ASP A 138 11.28 -8.34 -18.14
C ASP A 138 12.61 -8.29 -17.38
N ARG A 139 13.71 -7.84 -18.03
CA ARG A 139 14.99 -7.68 -17.33
C ARG A 139 14.92 -6.55 -16.30
N ASP A 140 14.09 -5.55 -16.52
CA ASP A 140 13.89 -4.44 -15.58
C ASP A 140 13.06 -4.84 -14.36
N ILE A 141 12.14 -5.82 -14.48
CA ILE A 141 11.41 -6.39 -13.33
C ILE A 141 12.38 -7.13 -12.41
N CYS A 142 13.22 -8.01 -12.97
CA CYS A 142 14.25 -8.71 -12.21
C CYS A 142 15.28 -7.75 -11.60
N ALA A 143 15.61 -6.65 -12.29
CA ALA A 143 16.51 -5.63 -11.77
C ALA A 143 15.90 -4.90 -10.57
N LEU A 144 14.61 -4.54 -10.64
CA LEU A 144 13.89 -3.89 -9.54
C LEU A 144 13.82 -4.81 -8.32
N ALA A 145 13.45 -6.08 -8.51
CA ALA A 145 13.41 -7.05 -7.42
C ALA A 145 14.77 -7.19 -6.72
N LYS A 146 15.87 -7.19 -7.49
CA LYS A 146 17.23 -7.24 -6.95
C LYS A 146 17.65 -5.95 -6.24
N GLU A 147 17.29 -4.79 -6.79
CA GLU A 147 17.63 -3.48 -6.23
C GLU A 147 17.07 -3.31 -4.81
N TYR A 148 15.85 -3.78 -4.59
CA TYR A 148 15.15 -3.67 -3.30
C TYR A 148 15.18 -4.96 -2.47
N GLU A 149 15.92 -5.99 -2.92
CA GLU A 149 16.00 -7.30 -2.28
C GLU A 149 14.62 -7.95 -2.03
N ILE A 150 13.66 -7.71 -2.93
CA ILE A 150 12.30 -8.24 -2.87
C ILE A 150 12.33 -9.73 -3.19
N ALA A 151 11.81 -10.57 -2.28
CA ALA A 151 11.78 -12.02 -2.45
C ALA A 151 10.79 -12.45 -3.55
N MET A 152 9.66 -11.75 -3.70
CA MET A 152 8.68 -11.99 -4.76
C MET A 152 8.10 -10.69 -5.28
N LEU A 153 8.33 -10.40 -6.56
CA LEU A 153 7.73 -9.26 -7.26
C LEU A 153 6.73 -9.79 -8.28
N LEU A 154 5.50 -9.30 -8.21
CA LEU A 154 4.39 -9.66 -9.11
C LEU A 154 3.97 -8.43 -9.90
N VAL A 155 3.87 -8.55 -11.23
CA VAL A 155 3.38 -7.47 -12.10
C VAL A 155 2.12 -7.94 -12.83
N THR A 156 0.96 -7.40 -12.45
CA THR A 156 -0.34 -7.75 -13.05
C THR A 156 -0.58 -6.96 -14.33
N LYS A 157 -1.03 -7.64 -15.39
CA LYS A 157 -1.24 -7.13 -16.76
C LYS A 157 -2.71 -7.21 -17.19
N GLY A 158 -3.63 -6.95 -16.26
CA GLY A 158 -5.07 -7.08 -16.52
C GLY A 158 -5.45 -8.49 -16.99
N ALA A 159 -6.07 -8.59 -18.17
CA ALA A 159 -6.52 -9.86 -18.75
C ALA A 159 -5.36 -10.79 -19.16
N GLU A 160 -4.15 -10.26 -19.34
CA GLU A 160 -2.95 -11.04 -19.70
C GLU A 160 -2.33 -11.78 -18.50
N GLY A 161 -2.87 -11.60 -17.30
CA GLY A 161 -2.47 -12.32 -16.09
C GLY A 161 -1.39 -11.60 -15.30
N VAL A 162 -0.34 -12.33 -14.90
CA VAL A 162 0.71 -11.86 -14.00
C VAL A 162 2.07 -12.42 -14.42
N VAL A 163 3.12 -11.60 -14.25
CA VAL A 163 4.54 -11.99 -14.36
C VAL A 163 5.17 -11.94 -12.99
#